data_AF-A0A7Y5L7G3-F1
#
_entry.id   AF-A0A7Y5L7G3-F1
#
_cell.length_a   1.000
_cell.length_b   1.000
_cell.length_c   1.000
_cell.angle_alpha   90.00
_cell.angle_beta   90.00
_cell.angle_gamma   90.00
#
_symmetry.space_group_name_H-M   'P 1'
#
loop_
_entity.id
_entity.type
_entity.pdbx_description
1 polymer ?
#
loop_
_entity_poly.entity_id
_entity_poly.type
_entity_poly.pdbx_seq_one_letter_code
_entity_poly.pdbx_strand_id
1 'polypeptide(L)'
;MKPSEPLDDFSAEEQARLAALPRAHLPAAILEKKIVAALKANGQLRQAPTPQPRHLFRLATASLSFLLIFTLGFLLGKRQSTVPVAPNQQAMFMLLLYESPEAVGSESDKVVEYSHWAKSLREAKRAISGEKLKDGGRLLRQAQGRLEISEVGQQNQREALGGYFLIEARDIEDALSIAERCPHLKYGGAIELRQIDKI
;
A
#
# COMPACT_ATOMS: atom_id res chain seq x y z
N MET A 1 13.00 4.14 36.04
CA MET A 1 13.14 5.26 35.08
C MET A 1 12.63 6.51 35.78
N LYS A 2 13.53 7.40 36.22
CA LYS A 2 13.18 8.67 36.89
C LYS A 2 13.50 9.81 35.89
N PRO A 3 12.63 10.83 35.72
CA PRO A 3 12.85 11.84 34.69
C PRO A 3 13.98 12.79 35.09
N SER A 4 14.86 13.12 34.14
CA SER A 4 15.94 14.11 34.30
C SER A 4 15.37 15.53 34.35
N GLU A 5 15.72 16.27 35.40
CA GLU A 5 15.42 17.70 35.55
C GLU A 5 16.06 18.53 34.42
N PRO A 6 15.44 19.65 34.01
CA PRO A 6 16.00 20.54 33.01
C PRO A 6 17.19 21.33 33.59
N LEU A 7 18.31 21.32 32.87
CA LEU A 7 19.52 22.09 33.16
C LEU A 7 19.24 23.60 33.02
N ASP A 8 18.94 24.25 34.14
CA ASP A 8 18.99 25.72 34.25
C ASP A 8 20.42 26.08 34.71
N ASP A 9 21.32 26.18 33.75
CA ASP A 9 22.78 26.16 33.93
C ASP A 9 23.39 27.49 34.43
N PHE A 10 22.55 28.39 34.97
CA PHE A 10 22.98 29.68 35.52
C PHE A 10 22.84 29.69 37.02
N SER A 11 23.95 29.99 37.72
CA SER A 11 23.91 30.20 39.17
C SER A 11 22.99 31.36 39.54
N ALA A 12 22.44 31.34 40.76
CA ALA A 12 21.56 32.43 41.24
C ALA A 12 22.25 33.81 41.18
N GLU A 13 23.58 33.85 41.32
CA GLU A 13 24.37 35.07 41.18
C GLU A 13 24.45 35.56 39.72
N GLU A 14 24.62 34.66 38.75
CA GLU A 14 24.62 35.00 37.32
C GLU A 14 23.25 35.45 36.85
N GLN A 15 22.18 34.82 37.33
CA GLN A 15 20.82 35.27 37.07
C GLN A 15 20.60 36.70 37.61
N ALA A 16 21.10 37.00 38.81
CA ALA A 16 21.02 38.35 39.37
C ALA A 16 21.84 39.37 38.55
N ARG A 17 23.03 38.99 38.05
CA ARG A 17 23.85 39.86 37.19
C ARG A 17 23.21 40.12 35.83
N LEU A 18 22.65 39.10 35.19
CA LEU A 18 21.92 39.25 33.93
C LEU A 18 20.68 40.13 34.09
N ALA A 19 19.97 39.97 35.21
CA ALA A 19 18.84 40.82 35.55
C ALA A 19 19.23 42.29 35.78
N ALA A 20 20.47 42.53 36.26
CA ALA A 20 21.01 43.86 36.52
C ALA A 20 21.62 44.55 35.27
N LEU A 21 21.72 43.87 34.12
CA LEU A 21 22.24 44.50 32.91
C LEU A 21 21.32 45.65 32.44
N PRO A 22 21.87 46.78 31.97
CA PRO A 22 21.08 47.84 31.36
C PRO A 22 20.37 47.29 30.12
N ARG A 23 19.04 47.20 30.15
CA ARG A 23 18.28 46.83 28.96
C ARG A 23 18.43 47.97 27.94
N ALA A 24 19.13 47.70 26.84
CA ALA A 24 19.26 48.66 25.76
C ALA A 24 17.87 49.08 25.29
N HIS A 25 17.54 50.36 25.43
CA HIS A 25 16.32 50.90 24.86
C HIS A 25 16.52 50.93 23.35
N LEU A 26 15.73 50.15 22.60
CA LEU A 26 15.73 50.24 21.15
C LEU A 26 15.41 51.68 20.78
N PRO A 27 16.26 52.38 20.01
CA PRO A 27 15.96 53.74 19.61
C PRO A 27 14.64 53.78 18.85
N ALA A 28 13.88 54.87 18.98
CA ALA A 28 12.60 55.02 18.32
C ALA A 28 12.72 54.66 16.82
N ALA A 29 11.71 53.98 16.25
CA ALA A 29 11.71 53.52 14.85
C ALA A 29 11.98 54.64 13.82
N ILE A 30 11.83 55.91 14.22
CA ILE A 30 12.19 57.09 13.43
C ILE A 30 13.71 57.20 13.23
N LEU A 31 14.52 56.83 14.24
CA LEU A 31 15.97 56.89 14.18
C LEU A 31 16.52 55.85 13.21
N GLU A 32 15.96 54.64 13.21
CA GLU A 32 16.29 53.60 12.22
C GLU A 32 16.03 54.09 10.80
N LYS A 33 14.86 54.70 10.54
CA LYS A 33 14.54 55.27 9.22
C LYS A 33 15.53 56.37 8.81
N LYS A 34 15.93 57.24 9.74
CA LYS A 34 16.94 58.29 9.48
C LYS A 34 18.32 57.71 9.18
N ILE A 35 18.73 56.69 9.92
CA ILE A 35 20.01 55.99 9.68
C ILE A 35 19.98 55.29 8.33
N VAL A 36 18.92 54.55 8.01
CA VAL A 36 18.77 53.87 6.71
C VAL A 36 18.75 54.88 5.56
N ALA A 37 18.08 56.02 5.72
CA ALA A 37 18.08 57.08 4.72
C ALA A 37 19.47 57.70 4.52
N ALA A 38 20.20 57.99 5.62
CA ALA A 38 21.55 58.53 5.57
C ALA A 38 22.54 57.54 4.93
N LEU A 39 22.45 56.25 5.26
CA LEU A 39 23.29 55.20 4.69
C LEU A 39 23.01 54.99 3.19
N LYS A 40 21.75 55.12 2.74
CA LYS A 40 21.41 55.12 1.31
C LYS A 40 21.95 56.34 0.59
N ALA A 41 21.82 57.54 1.19
CA ALA A 41 22.32 58.79 0.60
C ALA A 41 23.86 58.78 0.45
N ASN A 42 24.56 58.16 1.40
CA ASN A 42 26.01 58.02 1.37
C ASN A 42 26.50 56.81 0.55
N GLY A 43 25.61 56.09 -0.15
CA GLY A 43 25.97 54.95 -1.01
C GLY A 43 26.44 53.70 -0.24
N GLN A 44 26.25 53.66 1.08
CA GLN A 44 26.70 52.56 1.94
C GLN A 44 25.71 51.38 1.98
N LEU A 45 24.50 51.54 1.44
CA LEU A 45 23.50 50.48 1.27
C LEU A 45 23.23 50.24 -0.22
N ARG A 46 23.58 49.03 -0.72
CA ARG A 46 23.20 48.57 -2.06
C ARG A 46 21.69 48.34 -2.13
N GLN A 47 21.00 49.00 -3.05
CA GLN A 47 19.60 48.73 -3.35
C GLN A 47 19.49 47.47 -4.22
N ALA A 48 18.55 46.58 -3.91
CA ALA A 48 18.24 45.45 -4.78
C ALA A 48 17.65 45.96 -6.11
N PRO A 49 18.02 45.39 -7.27
CA PRO A 49 17.47 45.82 -8.55
C PRO A 49 15.97 45.55 -8.61
N THR A 50 15.20 46.52 -9.10
CA THR A 50 13.76 46.38 -9.31
C THR A 50 13.49 45.46 -10.52
N PRO A 51 12.60 44.45 -10.39
CA PRO A 51 12.35 43.51 -11.48
C PRO A 51 11.64 44.20 -12.65
N GLN A 52 12.20 44.08 -13.86
CA GLN A 52 11.64 44.66 -15.07
C GLN A 52 10.45 43.82 -15.63
N PRO A 53 9.43 44.47 -16.21
CA PRO A 53 8.16 43.84 -16.62
C PRO A 53 8.29 42.83 -17.77
N ARG A 54 9.45 42.76 -18.44
CA ARG A 54 9.72 41.79 -19.52
C ARG A 54 9.87 40.35 -19.02
N HIS A 55 10.19 40.14 -17.74
CA HIS A 55 10.33 38.80 -17.15
C HIS A 55 8.99 38.15 -16.77
N LEU A 56 7.91 38.94 -16.63
CA LEU A 56 6.58 38.42 -16.28
C LEU A 56 5.92 37.68 -17.46
N PHE A 57 6.12 38.14 -18.69
CA PHE A 57 5.54 37.50 -19.88
C PHE A 57 6.15 36.12 -20.20
N ARG A 58 7.36 35.80 -19.71
CA ARG A 58 7.96 34.47 -19.87
C ARG A 58 7.42 33.42 -18.89
N LEU A 59 6.68 33.81 -17.85
CA LEU A 59 6.09 32.89 -16.88
C LEU A 59 4.66 32.46 -17.22
N ALA A 60 3.97 33.18 -18.12
CA ALA A 60 2.57 32.90 -18.47
C ALA A 60 2.36 31.66 -19.37
N THR A 61 3.39 31.16 -20.05
CA THR A 61 3.29 29.97 -20.92
C THR A 61 3.52 28.65 -20.18
N ALA A 62 3.90 28.66 -18.90
CA ALA A 62 4.16 27.45 -18.11
C ALA A 62 2.89 26.84 -17.47
N SER A 63 1.79 27.60 -17.39
CA SER A 63 0.61 27.22 -16.61
C SER A 63 -0.36 26.28 -17.36
N LEU A 64 -0.46 26.39 -18.69
CA LEU A 64 -1.39 25.57 -19.49
C LEU A 64 -0.95 24.11 -19.61
N SER A 65 0.37 23.90 -19.78
CA SER A 65 0.97 22.57 -19.88
C SER A 65 0.82 21.78 -18.57
N PHE A 66 0.86 22.46 -17.42
CA PHE A 66 0.70 21.83 -16.12
C PHE A 66 -0.72 21.28 -15.93
N LEU A 67 -1.75 22.02 -16.38
CA LEU A 67 -3.13 21.58 -16.31
C LEU A 67 -3.39 20.37 -17.24
N LEU A 68 -2.80 20.37 -18.44
CA LEU A 68 -2.89 19.24 -19.37
C LEU A 68 -2.19 17.98 -18.85
N ILE A 69 -0.98 18.10 -18.32
CA ILE A 69 -0.26 16.97 -17.70
C ILE A 69 -0.99 16.47 -16.46
N PHE A 70 -1.55 17.37 -15.63
CA PHE A 70 -2.30 16.99 -14.43
C PHE A 70 -3.60 16.27 -14.77
N THR A 71 -4.38 16.78 -15.72
CA THR A 71 -5.63 16.13 -16.17
C THR A 71 -5.38 14.80 -16.86
N LEU A 72 -4.34 14.69 -17.70
CA LEU A 72 -3.92 13.44 -18.31
C LEU A 72 -3.43 12.43 -17.26
N GLY A 73 -2.60 12.88 -16.32
CA GLY A 73 -2.14 12.07 -15.18
C GLY A 73 -3.28 11.60 -14.28
N PHE A 74 -4.31 12.44 -14.07
CA PHE A 74 -5.49 12.09 -13.29
C PHE A 74 -6.39 11.07 -13.99
N LEU A 75 -6.54 11.17 -15.32
CA LEU A 75 -7.28 10.20 -16.14
C LEU A 75 -6.58 8.84 -16.21
N LEU A 76 -5.26 8.80 -16.34
CA LEU A 76 -4.49 7.55 -16.28
C LEU A 76 -4.34 6.99 -14.85
N GLY A 77 -4.27 7.86 -13.83
CA GLY A 77 -4.07 7.50 -12.43
C GLY A 77 -5.27 6.80 -11.77
N LYS A 78 -6.48 6.93 -12.33
CA LYS A 78 -7.65 6.16 -11.87
C LYS A 78 -7.53 4.64 -12.04
N ARG A 79 -6.46 4.14 -12.69
CA ARG A 79 -6.18 2.70 -12.81
C ARG A 79 -5.28 2.13 -11.71
N GLN A 80 -4.77 2.93 -10.78
CA GLN A 80 -3.95 2.44 -9.66
C GLN A 80 -4.56 2.88 -8.35
N SER A 81 -5.37 1.99 -7.77
CA SER A 81 -5.68 2.01 -6.35
C SER A 81 -5.54 0.59 -5.83
N THR A 82 -4.30 0.11 -5.82
CA THR A 82 -3.87 -0.84 -4.79
C THR A 82 -3.02 -0.03 -3.83
N VAL A 83 -3.45 0.04 -2.57
CA VAL A 83 -2.63 0.58 -1.48
C VAL A 83 -1.28 -0.15 -1.54
N PRO A 84 -0.13 0.55 -1.50
CA PRO A 84 1.14 -0.13 -1.43
C PRO A 84 1.22 -0.80 -0.05
N VAL A 85 0.88 -2.09 0.00
CA VAL A 85 1.25 -2.95 1.11
C VAL A 85 2.79 -2.90 1.18
N ALA A 86 3.30 -2.69 2.40
CA ALA A 86 4.72 -2.55 2.63
C ALA A 86 5.52 -3.69 1.96
N PRO A 87 6.78 -3.46 1.50
CA PRO A 87 7.48 -4.34 0.56
C PRO A 87 7.89 -5.73 1.07
N ASN A 88 7.36 -6.20 2.21
CA ASN A 88 7.83 -7.41 2.89
C ASN A 88 6.73 -8.24 3.57
N GLN A 89 5.48 -8.19 3.12
CA GLN A 89 4.49 -9.17 3.55
C GLN A 89 3.94 -9.90 2.35
N GLN A 90 4.62 -10.98 1.97
CA GLN A 90 3.99 -12.03 1.17
C GLN A 90 2.79 -12.57 1.95
N ALA A 91 1.62 -12.45 1.35
CA ALA A 91 0.37 -12.94 1.90
C ALA A 91 0.12 -14.38 1.41
N MET A 92 -0.50 -15.17 2.26
CA MET A 92 -0.97 -16.50 1.88
C MET A 92 -2.39 -16.38 1.32
N PHE A 93 -2.65 -17.08 0.24
CA PHE A 93 -3.96 -17.19 -0.38
C PHE A 93 -4.36 -18.66 -0.49
N MET A 94 -5.65 -18.91 -0.40
CA MET A 94 -6.27 -20.22 -0.61
C MET A 94 -7.08 -20.19 -1.90
N LEU A 95 -6.89 -21.20 -2.73
CA LEU A 95 -7.70 -21.49 -3.91
C LEU A 95 -8.54 -22.71 -3.58
N LEU A 96 -9.86 -22.55 -3.48
CA LEU A 96 -10.80 -23.65 -3.34
C LEU A 96 -11.29 -24.05 -4.72
N LEU A 97 -11.15 -25.34 -5.06
CA LEU A 97 -11.39 -25.88 -6.39
C LEU A 97 -12.75 -26.56 -6.42
N TYR A 98 -13.70 -25.99 -7.15
CA TYR A 98 -15.05 -26.52 -7.32
C TYR A 98 -15.17 -27.26 -8.64
N GLU A 99 -15.46 -28.55 -8.56
CA GLU A 99 -15.68 -29.39 -9.72
C GLU A 99 -16.98 -29.00 -10.44
N SER A 100 -16.93 -29.00 -11.77
CA SER A 100 -18.11 -28.83 -12.60
C SER A 100 -18.64 -30.20 -13.07
N PRO A 101 -19.96 -30.41 -13.11
CA PRO A 101 -20.55 -31.61 -13.70
C PRO A 101 -20.23 -31.74 -15.20
N GLU A 102 -19.85 -30.65 -15.86
CA GLU A 102 -19.47 -30.60 -17.28
C GLU A 102 -17.96 -30.71 -17.47
N ALA A 103 -17.21 -31.08 -16.43
CA ALA A 103 -15.75 -31.11 -16.48
C ALA A 103 -15.23 -32.06 -17.57
N VAL A 104 -14.38 -31.51 -18.44
CA VAL A 104 -13.83 -32.20 -19.62
C VAL A 104 -12.42 -32.74 -19.33
N GLY A 105 -11.93 -33.65 -20.17
CA GLY A 105 -10.55 -34.18 -20.11
C GLY A 105 -10.38 -35.43 -19.25
N SER A 106 -9.34 -36.22 -19.55
CA SER A 106 -9.03 -37.44 -18.79
C SER A 106 -8.40 -37.10 -17.44
N GLU A 107 -8.61 -37.95 -16.42
CA GLU A 107 -8.00 -37.76 -15.10
C GLU A 107 -6.47 -37.78 -15.17
N SER A 108 -5.89 -38.61 -16.05
CA SER A 108 -4.44 -38.64 -16.26
C SER A 108 -3.89 -37.33 -16.80
N ASP A 109 -4.56 -36.72 -17.77
CA ASP A 109 -4.11 -35.45 -18.37
C ASP A 109 -4.19 -34.31 -17.35
N LYS A 110 -5.28 -34.29 -16.57
CA LYS A 110 -5.46 -33.36 -15.46
C LYS A 110 -4.29 -33.46 -14.49
N VAL A 111 -4.01 -34.65 -13.96
CA VAL A 111 -2.96 -34.87 -12.95
C VAL A 111 -1.59 -34.38 -13.44
N VAL A 112 -1.25 -34.65 -14.70
CA VAL A 112 0.01 -34.18 -15.31
C VAL A 112 0.05 -32.66 -15.37
N GLU A 113 -1.01 -32.01 -15.88
CA GLU A 113 -1.05 -30.56 -16.03
C GLU A 113 -1.02 -29.82 -14.68
N TYR A 114 -1.76 -30.32 -13.67
CA TYR A 114 -1.69 -29.81 -12.29
C TYR A 114 -0.28 -29.91 -11.72
N SER A 115 0.39 -31.04 -11.95
CA SER A 115 1.75 -31.27 -11.47
C SER A 115 2.74 -30.31 -12.11
N HIS A 116 2.62 -30.06 -13.42
CA HIS A 116 3.45 -29.08 -14.13
C HIS A 116 3.22 -27.65 -13.65
N TRP A 117 1.95 -27.24 -13.51
CA TRP A 117 1.60 -25.93 -12.99
C TRP A 117 2.15 -25.72 -11.57
N ALA A 118 1.93 -26.66 -10.66
CA ALA A 118 2.43 -26.57 -9.29
C ALA A 118 3.97 -26.55 -9.24
N LYS A 119 4.64 -27.34 -10.09
CA LYS A 119 6.10 -27.34 -10.22
C LYS A 119 6.63 -25.98 -10.68
N SER A 120 5.98 -25.35 -11.67
CA SER A 120 6.39 -24.04 -12.17
C SER A 120 6.37 -22.95 -11.09
N LEU A 121 5.39 -23.03 -10.17
CA LEU A 121 5.28 -22.10 -9.04
C LEU A 121 6.39 -22.32 -8.01
N ARG A 122 6.73 -23.59 -7.71
CA ARG A 122 7.87 -23.92 -6.84
C ARG A 122 9.20 -23.45 -7.45
N GLU A 123 9.40 -23.62 -8.75
CA GLU A 123 10.59 -23.16 -9.48
C GLU A 123 10.71 -21.63 -9.46
N ALA A 124 9.57 -20.92 -9.52
CA ALA A 124 9.51 -19.48 -9.30
C ALA A 124 9.74 -19.04 -7.84
N LYS A 125 10.17 -19.96 -6.96
CA LYS A 125 10.39 -19.74 -5.52
C LYS A 125 9.17 -19.23 -4.78
N ARG A 126 7.97 -19.57 -5.24
CA ARG A 126 6.72 -19.30 -4.51
C ARG A 126 6.34 -20.52 -3.69
N ALA A 127 5.96 -20.32 -2.43
CA ALA A 127 5.41 -21.42 -1.65
C ALA A 127 4.06 -21.84 -2.25
N ILE A 128 3.94 -23.15 -2.53
CA ILE A 128 2.68 -23.78 -2.93
C ILE A 128 2.55 -25.16 -2.28
N SER A 129 1.38 -25.42 -1.70
CA SER A 129 0.92 -26.74 -1.28
C SER A 129 -0.54 -26.92 -1.66
N GLY A 130 -1.03 -28.15 -1.72
CA GLY A 130 -2.42 -28.42 -2.05
C GLY A 130 -2.68 -29.90 -2.22
N GLU A 131 -3.94 -30.28 -2.10
CA GLU A 131 -4.38 -31.67 -2.11
C GLU A 131 -5.72 -31.81 -2.83
N LYS A 132 -5.90 -32.95 -3.51
CA LYS A 132 -7.21 -33.38 -4.02
C LYS A 132 -8.03 -33.93 -2.87
N LEU A 133 -9.28 -33.51 -2.75
CA LEU A 133 -10.23 -34.08 -1.82
C LEU A 133 -10.87 -35.32 -2.42
N LYS A 134 -11.16 -36.30 -1.56
CA LYS A 134 -12.02 -37.43 -1.97
C LYS A 134 -13.44 -36.92 -2.17
N ASP A 135 -14.16 -37.51 -3.11
CA ASP A 135 -15.60 -37.27 -3.21
C ASP A 135 -16.30 -37.80 -1.94
N GLY A 136 -17.34 -37.09 -1.52
CA GLY A 136 -18.04 -37.38 -0.27
C GLY A 136 -17.46 -36.65 0.95
N GLY A 137 -18.25 -36.58 2.02
CA GLY A 137 -17.83 -35.99 3.29
C GLY A 137 -18.99 -35.78 4.24
N ARG A 138 -18.74 -35.07 5.35
CA ARG A 138 -19.78 -34.67 6.31
C ARG A 138 -19.69 -33.17 6.58
N LEU A 139 -20.80 -32.46 6.46
CA LEU A 139 -20.96 -31.09 6.94
C LEU A 139 -21.64 -31.11 8.30
N LEU A 140 -20.98 -30.55 9.30
CA LEU A 140 -21.46 -30.44 10.67
C LEU A 140 -21.91 -29.00 10.93
N ARG A 141 -23.12 -28.82 11.48
CA ARG A 141 -23.69 -27.50 11.83
C ARG A 141 -24.35 -27.58 13.20
N GLN A 142 -24.18 -26.54 14.03
CA GLN A 142 -25.02 -26.34 15.21
C GLN A 142 -26.25 -25.53 14.81
N ALA A 143 -27.44 -26.09 14.98
CA ALA A 143 -28.70 -25.42 14.73
C ALA A 143 -29.69 -25.77 15.85
N GLN A 144 -30.36 -24.75 16.40
CA GLN A 144 -31.36 -24.92 17.47
C GLN A 144 -30.85 -25.72 18.68
N GLY A 145 -29.56 -25.56 19.03
CA GLY A 145 -28.93 -26.28 20.15
C GLY A 145 -28.62 -27.76 19.87
N ARG A 146 -28.74 -28.21 18.63
CA ARG A 146 -28.42 -29.57 18.21
C ARG A 146 -27.36 -29.59 17.10
N LEU A 147 -26.50 -30.60 17.15
CA LEU A 147 -25.58 -30.93 16.08
C LEU A 147 -26.35 -31.61 14.93
N GLU A 148 -26.40 -30.94 13.79
CA GLU A 148 -26.86 -31.47 12.51
C GLU A 148 -25.66 -31.92 11.69
N ILE A 149 -25.74 -33.15 11.15
CA ILE A 149 -24.70 -33.72 10.30
C ILE A 149 -25.35 -34.09 8.96
N SER A 150 -24.79 -33.59 7.87
CA SER A 150 -25.27 -33.81 6.50
C SER A 150 -24.16 -34.32 5.60
N GLU A 151 -24.51 -35.06 4.55
CA GLU A 151 -23.58 -35.54 3.53
C GLU A 151 -23.21 -34.42 2.56
N VAL A 152 -21.94 -34.31 2.18
CA VAL A 152 -21.47 -33.43 1.10
C VAL A 152 -20.76 -34.25 0.03
N GLY A 153 -20.64 -33.73 -1.19
CA GLY A 153 -20.04 -34.42 -2.33
C GLY A 153 -20.75 -34.09 -3.64
N GLN A 154 -20.27 -34.66 -4.75
CA GLN A 154 -20.74 -34.36 -6.10
C GLN A 154 -22.23 -34.65 -6.30
N GLN A 155 -22.78 -35.71 -5.70
CA GLN A 155 -24.19 -36.04 -5.88
C GLN A 155 -25.15 -35.09 -5.16
N ASN A 156 -24.68 -34.39 -4.12
CA ASN A 156 -25.53 -33.57 -3.24
C ASN A 156 -25.39 -32.06 -3.50
N GLN A 157 -24.42 -31.64 -4.32
CA GLN A 157 -24.10 -30.23 -4.55
C GLN A 157 -23.86 -29.97 -6.04
N ARG A 158 -24.34 -28.82 -6.54
CA ARG A 158 -24.08 -28.39 -7.93
C ARG A 158 -22.60 -28.11 -8.19
N GLU A 159 -21.91 -27.59 -7.18
CA GLU A 159 -20.49 -27.27 -7.20
C GLU A 159 -19.86 -27.94 -5.98
N ALA A 160 -19.27 -29.11 -6.19
CA ALA A 160 -18.64 -29.86 -5.12
C ALA A 160 -17.17 -29.47 -4.99
N LEU A 161 -16.73 -29.23 -3.75
CA LEU A 161 -15.33 -28.91 -3.46
C LEU A 161 -14.45 -30.14 -3.70
N GLY A 162 -13.63 -30.11 -4.75
CA GLY A 162 -12.77 -31.22 -5.17
C GLY A 162 -11.31 -31.10 -4.73
N GLY A 163 -10.87 -29.94 -4.28
CA GLY A 163 -9.47 -29.71 -3.93
C GLY A 163 -9.20 -28.33 -3.39
N TYR A 164 -7.96 -28.11 -2.94
CA TYR A 164 -7.48 -26.78 -2.60
C TYR A 164 -5.99 -26.60 -2.91
N PHE A 165 -5.57 -25.35 -3.08
CA PHE A 165 -4.17 -24.94 -3.02
C PHE A 165 -3.97 -23.79 -2.03
N LEU A 166 -2.85 -23.80 -1.33
CA LEU A 166 -2.30 -22.66 -0.62
C LEU A 166 -1.15 -22.10 -1.44
N ILE A 167 -1.20 -20.81 -1.74
CA ILE A 167 -0.16 -20.12 -2.51
C ILE A 167 0.31 -18.88 -1.78
N GLU A 168 1.57 -18.54 -2.01
CA GLU A 168 2.16 -17.29 -1.57
C GLU A 168 2.18 -16.26 -2.72
N ALA A 169 1.62 -15.08 -2.47
CA ALA A 169 1.55 -13.99 -3.43
C ALA A 169 1.72 -12.63 -2.75
N ARG A 170 2.09 -11.61 -3.54
CA ARG A 170 2.34 -10.26 -3.03
C ARG A 170 1.06 -9.55 -2.62
N ASP A 171 0.01 -9.69 -3.43
CA ASP A 171 -1.29 -9.08 -3.27
C ASP A 171 -2.35 -9.91 -4.01
N ILE A 172 -3.62 -9.47 -3.96
CA ILE A 172 -4.72 -10.16 -4.61
C ILE A 172 -4.55 -10.23 -6.14
N GLU A 173 -3.94 -9.23 -6.77
CA GLU A 173 -3.74 -9.20 -8.23
C GLU A 173 -2.67 -10.22 -8.66
N ASP A 174 -1.59 -10.34 -7.90
CA ASP A 174 -0.56 -11.36 -8.09
C ASP A 174 -1.14 -12.77 -7.88
N ALA A 175 -2.00 -12.95 -6.87
CA ALA A 175 -2.70 -14.21 -6.63
C ALA A 175 -3.71 -14.56 -7.74
N LEU A 176 -4.48 -13.58 -8.23
CA LEU A 176 -5.39 -13.73 -9.37
C LEU A 176 -4.61 -14.19 -10.60
N SER A 177 -3.48 -13.56 -10.90
CA SER A 177 -2.64 -13.95 -12.03
C SER A 177 -2.16 -15.40 -11.95
N ILE A 178 -1.99 -15.96 -10.74
CA ILE A 178 -1.62 -17.36 -10.53
C ILE A 178 -2.84 -18.26 -10.73
N ALA A 179 -3.99 -17.88 -10.16
CA ALA A 179 -5.25 -18.62 -10.23
C ALA A 179 -5.78 -18.73 -11.67
N GLU A 180 -5.67 -17.67 -12.48
CA GLU A 180 -6.07 -17.67 -13.90
C GLU A 180 -5.31 -18.71 -14.74
N ARG A 181 -4.08 -19.04 -14.33
CA ARG A 181 -3.24 -20.05 -14.99
C ARG A 181 -3.43 -21.46 -14.43
N CYS A 182 -4.29 -21.63 -13.41
CA CYS A 182 -4.55 -22.93 -12.83
C CYS A 182 -5.31 -23.81 -13.83
N PRO A 183 -4.88 -25.07 -14.07
CA PRO A 183 -5.54 -25.98 -15.00
C PRO A 183 -7.02 -26.23 -14.68
N HIS A 184 -7.44 -26.02 -13.42
CA HIS A 184 -8.83 -26.25 -13.01
C HIS A 184 -9.84 -25.48 -13.85
N LEU A 185 -9.55 -24.21 -14.17
CA LEU A 185 -10.42 -23.36 -14.99
C LEU A 185 -10.54 -23.88 -16.43
N LYS A 186 -9.44 -24.41 -16.99
CA LYS A 186 -9.43 -25.01 -18.33
C LYS A 186 -10.35 -26.23 -18.43
N TYR A 187 -10.50 -26.97 -17.34
CA TYR A 187 -11.36 -28.14 -17.27
C TYR A 187 -12.80 -27.82 -16.88
N GLY A 188 -13.18 -26.54 -16.86
CA GLY A 188 -14.55 -26.10 -16.58
C GLY A 188 -14.88 -26.01 -15.09
N GLY A 189 -13.91 -26.24 -14.19
CA GLY A 189 -14.07 -26.02 -12.76
C GLY A 189 -14.03 -24.54 -12.39
N ALA A 190 -14.44 -24.22 -11.17
CA ALA A 190 -14.42 -22.87 -10.62
C ALA A 190 -13.40 -22.76 -9.47
N ILE A 191 -12.81 -21.57 -9.29
CA ILE A 191 -11.86 -21.31 -8.22
C ILE A 191 -12.38 -20.17 -7.35
N GLU A 192 -12.58 -20.42 -6.06
CA GLU A 192 -12.75 -19.36 -5.06
C GLU A 192 -11.37 -18.99 -4.50
N LEU A 193 -10.94 -17.76 -4.75
CA LEU A 193 -9.68 -17.21 -4.26
C LEU A 193 -9.90 -16.38 -3.00
N ARG A 194 -9.24 -16.76 -1.90
CA ARG A 194 -9.34 -16.07 -0.61
C ARG A 194 -7.97 -15.74 -0.05
N GLN A 195 -7.81 -14.53 0.49
CA GLN A 195 -6.65 -14.22 1.32
C GLN A 195 -6.80 -14.90 2.70
N ILE A 196 -5.68 -15.34 3.27
CA ILE A 196 -5.63 -15.98 4.59
C ILE A 196 -5.11 -14.98 5.61
N ASP A 197 -5.90 -14.78 6.68
CA ASP A 197 -5.45 -14.11 7.88
C ASP A 197 -4.71 -15.12 8.76
N LYS A 198 -3.41 -14.89 9.00
CA LYS A 198 -2.60 -15.71 9.91
C LYS A 198 -3.03 -15.39 11.35
N ILE A 199 -3.42 -16.43 12.09
CA ILE A 199 -3.77 -16.38 13.52
C ILE A 199 -2.55 -16.79 14.35
#